data_AF-A0A1V4ZHP2-F1
#
_entry.id   AF-A0A1V4ZHP2-F1
#
_cell.length_a   1.000
_cell.length_b   1.000
_cell.length_c   1.000
_cell.angle_alpha   90.00
_cell.angle_beta   90.00
_cell.angle_gamma   90.00
#
_symmetry.space_group_name_H-M   'P 1'
#
loop_
_entity.id
_entity.type
_entity.pdbx_description
1 polymer ?
#
loop_
_entity_poly.entity_id
_entity_poly.type
_entity_poly.pdbx_seq_one_letter_code
_entity_poly.pdbx_strand_id
1 'polypeptide(L)'
;MIVQKVRSEGIAHLSYFIGQGADAAVIDPRRDIDEYLELAARNEMNIKLILETHRNEDYVVGSLELAAATGAKILHGGQQFFKYGGEVKDGQELMVGNLRIKALHTPGHTAESFSYVLYDPSSSSSPIMVFTGDALMVNEVGRTDLMGAEAKERAASDLFDSINNKILPLGPQTIICPAHGAGSVCATQIVEREESTLGIEAMSNPMLRLSRPDFISKKLGESLEISPIFRSMEVWNLEGAKVLGRLPSPQPLSPKEIKHAMVKGAFLLDVRQPYSFAGAHIPGATNLYVDFLPVYSGYVITPDRPIALIAEGHCQLEQAVRYLVRQGYDSFAGYLRVGMDLWSKQGNEIATMDMVTAKDLMAMIKRGDDIIILDVRDKRETAKGGIDEAKILHLGEIQSRLAEVPKNKMIVTYCGSGFRGSCAASLLLRNGYSKVANLHGGYAAWQSYLQSSSR
;
A
#
# COMPACT_ATOMS: atom_id res chain seq x y z
N MET A 1 17.35 -25.47 7.04
CA MET A 1 16.31 -24.75 6.28
C MET A 1 16.19 -23.37 6.89
N ILE A 2 16.09 -22.33 6.06
CA ILE A 2 15.81 -20.95 6.45
C ILE A 2 14.52 -20.54 5.75
N VAL A 3 13.58 -19.96 6.49
CA VAL A 3 12.42 -19.27 5.92
C VAL A 3 12.32 -17.93 6.64
N GLN A 4 12.55 -16.85 5.91
CA GLN A 4 12.49 -15.49 6.44
C GLN A 4 11.35 -14.73 5.76
N LYS A 5 10.38 -14.28 6.56
CA LYS A 5 9.35 -13.33 6.12
C LYS A 5 9.98 -11.94 6.05
N VAL A 6 9.78 -11.25 4.93
CA VAL A 6 10.21 -9.87 4.70
C VAL A 6 8.96 -9.01 4.53
N ARG A 7 8.74 -8.11 5.50
CA ARG A 7 7.61 -7.19 5.50
C ARG A 7 7.94 -5.93 4.71
N SER A 8 7.02 -5.52 3.84
CA SER A 8 7.06 -4.24 3.17
C SER A 8 6.27 -3.24 3.99
N GLU A 9 6.98 -2.46 4.82
CA GLU A 9 6.37 -1.39 5.60
C GLU A 9 5.51 -0.49 4.71
N GLY A 10 4.36 -0.07 5.23
CA GLY A 10 3.45 0.84 4.54
C GLY A 10 2.36 0.17 3.68
N ILE A 11 2.72 -0.82 2.86
CA ILE A 11 1.76 -1.50 1.95
C ILE A 11 1.23 -2.83 2.51
N ALA A 12 1.68 -3.23 3.70
CA ALA A 12 1.29 -4.48 4.38
C ALA A 12 1.50 -5.76 3.56
N HIS A 13 2.36 -5.69 2.54
CA HIS A 13 2.81 -6.82 1.73
C HIS A 13 3.88 -7.64 2.47
N LEU A 14 3.79 -8.96 2.32
CA LEU A 14 4.65 -9.97 2.88
C LEU A 14 5.26 -10.81 1.76
N SER A 15 6.58 -10.90 1.79
CA SER A 15 7.37 -11.71 0.86
C SER A 15 8.22 -12.71 1.64
N TYR A 16 8.69 -13.76 0.97
CA TYR A 16 9.32 -14.87 1.67
C TYR A 16 10.62 -15.28 1.01
N PHE A 17 11.71 -15.26 1.79
CA PHE A 17 12.99 -15.84 1.42
C PHE A 17 13.09 -17.26 1.97
N ILE A 18 13.32 -18.24 1.11
CA ILE A 18 13.38 -19.67 1.45
C ILE A 18 14.76 -20.18 1.04
N GLY A 19 15.51 -20.79 1.95
CA GLY A 19 16.88 -21.21 1.70
C GLY A 19 17.26 -22.55 2.31
N GLN A 20 18.09 -23.31 1.59
CA GLN A 20 18.74 -24.51 2.11
C GLN A 20 20.06 -24.79 1.38
N GLY A 21 21.12 -25.06 2.14
CA GLY A 21 22.46 -25.18 1.56
C GLY A 21 22.88 -23.86 0.92
N ALA A 22 23.38 -23.92 -0.32
CA ALA A 22 23.79 -22.74 -1.09
C ALA A 22 22.67 -22.17 -1.99
N ASP A 23 21.44 -22.68 -1.88
CA ASP A 23 20.34 -22.37 -2.79
C ASP A 23 19.21 -21.65 -2.05
N ALA A 24 18.66 -20.63 -2.70
CA ALA A 24 17.52 -19.88 -2.19
C ALA A 24 16.46 -19.58 -3.28
N ALA A 25 15.24 -19.35 -2.82
CA ALA A 25 14.14 -18.81 -3.59
C ALA A 25 13.49 -17.63 -2.87
N VAL A 26 12.87 -16.73 -3.64
CA VAL A 26 12.06 -15.64 -3.10
C VAL A 26 10.65 -15.71 -3.68
N ILE A 27 9.63 -15.59 -2.82
CA ILE A 27 8.23 -15.53 -3.21
C ILE A 27 7.73 -14.10 -3.03
N ASP A 28 7.10 -13.57 -4.08
CA ASP A 28 6.54 -12.21 -4.17
C ASP A 28 7.55 -11.12 -3.76
N PRO A 29 8.71 -10.98 -4.43
CA PRO A 29 9.70 -9.99 -4.02
C PRO A 29 9.19 -8.55 -4.15
N ARG A 30 9.48 -7.71 -3.16
CA ARG A 30 9.32 -6.25 -3.26
C ARG A 30 10.39 -5.66 -4.18
N ARG A 31 10.09 -4.51 -4.81
CA ARG A 31 10.99 -3.86 -5.77
C ARG A 31 12.30 -3.33 -5.19
N ASP A 32 12.32 -2.95 -3.92
CA ASP A 32 13.56 -2.61 -3.21
C ASP A 32 14.22 -3.87 -2.63
N ILE A 33 15.04 -4.51 -3.47
CA ILE A 33 15.53 -5.88 -3.29
C ILE A 33 16.69 -6.05 -2.30
N ASP A 34 17.20 -4.97 -1.72
CA ASP A 34 18.43 -4.97 -0.89
C ASP A 34 18.37 -6.03 0.21
N GLU A 35 17.22 -6.17 0.87
CA GLU A 35 17.01 -7.13 1.96
C GLU A 35 17.23 -8.59 1.52
N TYR A 36 16.78 -8.95 0.31
CA TYR A 36 16.95 -10.32 -0.19
C TYR A 36 18.41 -10.60 -0.53
N LEU A 37 19.10 -9.61 -1.10
CA LEU A 37 20.53 -9.71 -1.41
C LEU A 37 21.36 -9.82 -0.12
N GLU A 38 21.02 -9.04 0.91
CA GLU A 38 21.65 -9.12 2.23
C GLU A 38 21.39 -10.46 2.91
N LEU A 39 20.15 -10.97 2.87
CA LEU A 39 19.80 -12.29 3.41
C LEU A 39 20.58 -13.40 2.71
N ALA A 40 20.67 -13.35 1.37
CA ALA A 40 21.45 -14.31 0.59
C ALA A 40 22.94 -14.25 0.96
N ALA A 41 23.52 -13.05 1.00
CA ALA A 41 24.93 -12.85 1.33
C ALA A 41 25.28 -13.32 2.75
N ARG A 42 24.47 -12.95 3.75
CA ARG A 42 24.69 -13.33 5.16
C ARG A 42 24.61 -14.84 5.39
N ASN A 43 23.90 -15.56 4.54
CA ASN A 43 23.71 -17.01 4.66
C ASN A 43 24.49 -17.81 3.59
N GLU A 44 25.36 -17.16 2.81
CA GLU A 44 26.16 -17.78 1.75
C GLU A 44 25.31 -18.53 0.70
N MET A 45 24.17 -17.95 0.34
CA MET A 45 23.18 -18.53 -0.58
C MET A 45 23.12 -17.80 -1.92
N ASN A 46 22.71 -18.52 -2.96
CA ASN A 46 22.40 -18.00 -4.28
C ASN A 46 20.89 -18.04 -4.50
N ILE A 47 20.28 -16.88 -4.75
CA ILE A 47 18.88 -16.83 -5.15
C ILE A 47 18.80 -17.37 -6.59
N LYS A 48 18.19 -18.53 -6.77
CA LYS A 48 18.08 -19.22 -8.07
C LYS A 48 16.67 -19.14 -8.65
N LEU A 49 15.67 -18.94 -7.80
CA LEU A 49 14.27 -19.03 -8.15
C LEU A 49 13.49 -17.85 -7.56
N ILE A 50 12.63 -17.25 -8.36
CA ILE A 50 11.68 -16.22 -7.96
C ILE A 50 10.30 -16.72 -8.35
N LEU A 51 9.36 -16.72 -7.40
CA LEU A 51 7.99 -17.16 -7.60
C LEU A 51 7.05 -15.98 -7.36
N GLU A 52 6.13 -15.74 -8.28
CA GLU A 52 5.02 -14.82 -8.03
C GLU A 52 3.74 -15.63 -7.80
N THR A 53 3.00 -15.29 -6.76
CA THR A 53 1.71 -15.96 -6.46
C THR A 53 0.63 -15.50 -7.41
N HIS A 54 0.61 -14.22 -7.78
CA HIS A 54 -0.38 -13.64 -8.69
C HIS A 54 0.14 -12.33 -9.29
N ARG A 55 -0.59 -11.79 -10.27
CA ARG A 55 -0.37 -10.41 -10.73
C ARG A 55 -0.80 -9.46 -9.61
N ASN A 56 0.17 -8.89 -8.89
CA ASN A 56 -0.09 -7.95 -7.81
C ASN A 56 -0.66 -6.61 -8.35
N GLU A 57 -1.63 -6.01 -7.66
CA GLU A 57 -2.27 -4.75 -8.07
C GLU A 57 -1.90 -3.53 -7.20
N ASP A 58 -1.26 -3.74 -6.05
CA ASP A 58 -1.06 -2.72 -5.01
C ASP A 58 0.40 -2.29 -4.81
N TYR A 59 1.34 -2.99 -5.43
CA TYR A 59 2.74 -2.58 -5.56
C TYR A 59 3.36 -3.09 -6.86
N VAL A 60 4.50 -2.53 -7.24
CA VAL A 60 5.29 -2.99 -8.39
C VAL A 60 6.18 -4.14 -7.95
N VAL A 61 6.04 -5.30 -8.57
CA VAL A 61 6.77 -6.52 -8.19
C VAL A 61 8.27 -6.39 -8.50
N GLY A 62 9.10 -6.92 -7.60
CA GLY A 62 10.56 -6.86 -7.67
C GLY A 62 11.22 -7.99 -8.45
N SER A 63 10.46 -8.85 -9.13
CA SER A 63 11.01 -10.08 -9.73
C SER A 63 12.06 -9.79 -10.80
N LEU A 64 11.79 -8.82 -11.68
CA LEU A 64 12.75 -8.41 -12.70
C LEU A 64 13.99 -7.74 -12.10
N GLU A 65 13.81 -6.95 -11.04
CA GLU A 65 14.92 -6.30 -10.32
C GLU A 65 15.84 -7.36 -9.71
N LEU A 66 15.25 -8.33 -9.01
CA LEU A 66 15.99 -9.40 -8.33
C LEU A 66 16.62 -10.36 -9.34
N ALA A 67 15.93 -10.69 -10.42
CA ALA A 67 16.48 -11.52 -11.49
C ALA A 67 17.65 -10.82 -12.19
N ALA A 68 17.57 -9.51 -12.43
CA ALA A 68 18.67 -8.75 -13.03
C ALA A 68 19.92 -8.74 -12.12
N ALA A 69 19.74 -8.70 -10.80
CA ALA A 69 20.84 -8.71 -9.84
C ALA A 69 21.46 -10.11 -9.61
N THR A 70 20.69 -11.18 -9.80
CA THR A 70 21.08 -12.54 -9.35
C THR A 70 21.16 -13.59 -10.47
N GLY A 71 20.53 -13.33 -11.62
CA GLY A 71 20.30 -14.33 -12.67
C GLY A 71 19.22 -15.36 -12.34
N ALA A 72 18.46 -15.18 -11.26
CA ALA A 72 17.40 -16.10 -10.84
C ALA A 72 16.29 -16.24 -11.90
N LYS A 73 15.72 -17.44 -11.98
CA LYS A 73 14.58 -17.72 -12.86
C LYS A 73 13.28 -17.23 -12.22
N ILE A 74 12.52 -16.42 -12.94
CA ILE A 74 11.18 -15.99 -12.53
C ILE A 74 10.15 -17.01 -13.05
N LEU A 75 9.25 -17.46 -12.18
CA LEU A 75 8.11 -18.30 -12.53
C LEU A 75 6.80 -17.77 -11.94
N HIS A 76 5.72 -17.88 -12.72
CA HIS A 76 4.37 -17.52 -12.31
C HIS A 76 3.32 -18.35 -13.08
N GLY A 77 2.08 -18.29 -12.62
CA GLY A 77 0.95 -18.93 -13.29
C GLY A 77 0.47 -18.14 -14.50
N GLY A 78 -0.16 -18.80 -15.46
CA GLY A 78 -0.88 -18.12 -16.55
C GLY A 78 0.03 -17.28 -17.47
N GLN A 79 1.02 -17.93 -18.09
CA GLN A 79 2.02 -17.29 -18.97
C GLN A 79 1.40 -16.41 -20.07
N GLN A 80 0.17 -16.68 -20.50
CA GLN A 80 -0.54 -15.86 -21.49
C GLN A 80 -0.76 -14.41 -21.05
N PHE A 81 -0.70 -14.13 -19.74
CA PHE A 81 -0.89 -12.78 -19.21
C PHE A 81 0.44 -12.01 -19.12
N PHE A 82 1.56 -12.70 -18.86
CA PHE A 82 2.86 -12.08 -18.58
C PHE A 82 3.78 -12.03 -19.80
N LYS A 83 4.44 -10.88 -20.01
CA LYS A 83 5.46 -10.68 -21.06
C LYS A 83 6.88 -11.05 -20.60
N TYR A 84 7.06 -11.45 -19.35
CA TYR A 84 8.33 -11.87 -18.77
C TYR A 84 8.18 -13.15 -17.95
N GLY A 85 9.29 -13.73 -17.50
CA GLY A 85 9.31 -14.95 -16.71
C GLY A 85 8.93 -16.20 -17.50
N GLY A 86 8.78 -17.33 -16.80
CA GLY A 86 8.31 -18.59 -17.36
C GLY A 86 7.10 -19.14 -16.62
N GLU A 87 6.44 -20.13 -17.22
CA GLU A 87 5.22 -20.71 -16.68
C GLU A 87 5.51 -21.73 -15.56
N VAL A 88 4.72 -21.69 -14.49
CA VAL A 88 4.54 -22.81 -13.55
C VAL A 88 3.21 -23.50 -13.80
N LYS A 89 3.19 -24.83 -13.72
CA LYS A 89 1.99 -25.67 -13.94
C LYS A 89 1.42 -26.16 -12.61
N ASP A 90 0.11 -26.41 -12.59
CA ASP A 90 -0.54 -27.03 -11.42
C ASP A 90 0.10 -28.39 -11.10
N GLY A 91 0.46 -28.57 -9.83
CA GLY A 91 1.16 -29.76 -9.35
C GLY A 91 2.65 -29.83 -9.66
N GLN A 92 3.23 -28.85 -10.37
CA GLN A 92 4.66 -28.83 -10.67
C GLN A 92 5.50 -28.74 -9.39
N GLU A 93 6.59 -29.49 -9.34
CA GLU A 93 7.53 -29.48 -8.23
C GLU A 93 8.82 -28.76 -8.62
N LEU A 94 9.27 -27.88 -7.74
CA LEU A 94 10.47 -27.05 -7.86
C LEU A 94 11.38 -27.32 -6.66
N MET A 95 12.70 -27.24 -6.87
CA MET A 95 13.68 -27.57 -5.83
C MET A 95 14.48 -26.33 -5.40
N VAL A 96 14.72 -26.21 -4.10
CA VAL A 96 15.64 -25.23 -3.49
C VAL A 96 16.54 -26.00 -2.54
N GLY A 97 17.74 -26.36 -3.00
CA GLY A 97 18.53 -27.40 -2.33
C GLY A 97 17.75 -28.73 -2.33
N ASN A 98 17.51 -29.29 -1.14
CA ASN A 98 16.68 -30.49 -0.94
C ASN A 98 15.23 -30.16 -0.57
N LEU A 99 14.87 -28.87 -0.39
CA LEU A 99 13.48 -28.46 -0.17
C LEU A 99 12.70 -28.61 -1.46
N ARG A 100 11.46 -29.06 -1.34
CA ARG A 100 10.54 -29.24 -2.46
C ARG A 100 9.39 -28.25 -2.34
N ILE A 101 9.20 -27.44 -3.37
CA ILE A 101 8.08 -26.50 -3.49
C ILE A 101 7.11 -27.03 -4.54
N LYS A 102 5.86 -27.31 -4.16
CA LYS A 102 4.80 -27.72 -5.08
C LYS A 102 3.88 -26.55 -5.41
N ALA A 103 3.69 -26.27 -6.70
CA ALA A 103 2.77 -25.25 -7.16
C ALA A 103 1.33 -25.78 -7.19
N LEU A 104 0.37 -24.99 -6.68
CA LEU A 104 -1.06 -25.26 -6.72
C LEU A 104 -1.76 -24.09 -7.40
N HIS A 105 -2.47 -24.32 -8.51
CA HIS A 105 -3.28 -23.29 -9.14
C HIS A 105 -4.50 -23.00 -8.25
N THR A 106 -4.59 -21.80 -7.69
CA THR A 106 -5.61 -21.40 -6.71
C THR A 106 -6.31 -20.11 -7.16
N PRO A 107 -7.08 -20.15 -8.26
CA PRO A 107 -7.78 -18.97 -8.78
C PRO A 107 -8.80 -18.45 -7.76
N GLY A 108 -9.06 -17.15 -7.82
CA GLY A 108 -10.10 -16.52 -7.02
C GLY A 108 -9.86 -15.04 -6.79
N HIS A 109 -8.71 -14.71 -6.20
CA HIS A 109 -8.27 -13.32 -6.12
C HIS A 109 -7.98 -12.76 -7.51
N THR A 110 -7.12 -13.47 -8.25
CA THR A 110 -6.94 -13.35 -9.69
C THR A 110 -7.16 -14.71 -10.36
N ALA A 111 -7.32 -14.74 -11.69
CA ALA A 111 -7.59 -15.97 -12.44
C ALA A 111 -6.33 -16.88 -12.54
N GLU A 112 -5.14 -16.26 -12.52
CA GLU A 112 -3.85 -16.92 -12.63
C GLU A 112 -3.18 -17.21 -11.29
N SER A 113 -3.82 -16.88 -10.15
CA SER A 113 -3.28 -17.08 -8.80
C SER A 113 -2.79 -18.52 -8.53
N PHE A 114 -1.62 -18.63 -7.90
CA PHE A 114 -1.03 -19.86 -7.39
C PHE A 114 -0.68 -19.74 -5.91
N SER A 115 -0.79 -20.87 -5.21
CA SER A 115 -0.21 -21.09 -3.90
C SER A 115 0.99 -22.03 -4.01
N TYR A 116 2.03 -21.84 -3.20
CA TYR A 116 3.23 -22.66 -3.22
C TYR A 116 3.39 -23.42 -1.91
N VAL A 117 3.49 -24.75 -1.96
CA VAL A 117 3.56 -25.61 -0.78
C VAL A 117 4.98 -26.07 -0.54
N LEU A 118 5.52 -25.80 0.65
CA LEU A 118 6.86 -26.18 1.05
C LEU A 118 6.87 -27.52 1.79
N TYR A 119 7.74 -28.41 1.34
CA TYR A 119 8.06 -29.68 1.98
C TYR A 119 9.55 -29.71 2.32
N ASP A 120 9.89 -30.28 3.48
CA ASP A 120 11.25 -30.69 3.81
C ASP A 120 11.30 -32.23 3.90
N PRO A 121 11.68 -32.92 2.79
CA PRO A 121 11.75 -34.37 2.75
C PRO A 121 12.69 -34.99 3.79
N SER A 122 13.62 -34.20 4.36
CA SER A 122 14.51 -34.68 5.42
C SER A 122 13.82 -34.77 6.79
N SER A 123 12.71 -34.06 6.97
CA SER A 123 11.94 -34.05 8.22
C SER A 123 10.64 -34.86 8.12
N SER A 124 9.85 -34.65 7.07
CA SER A 124 8.54 -35.31 6.89
C SER A 124 8.07 -35.27 5.44
N SER A 125 7.20 -36.20 5.06
CA SER A 125 6.47 -36.14 3.79
C SER A 125 5.30 -35.16 3.82
N SER A 126 4.89 -34.70 5.01
CA SER A 126 3.79 -33.73 5.19
C SER A 126 4.18 -32.32 4.76
N PRO A 127 3.23 -31.50 4.27
CA PRO A 127 3.43 -30.07 4.07
C PRO A 127 3.84 -29.37 5.37
N ILE A 128 4.79 -28.44 5.26
CA ILE A 128 5.25 -27.59 6.39
C ILE A 128 4.56 -26.24 6.32
N MET A 129 4.66 -25.58 5.17
CA MET A 129 4.13 -24.24 4.93
C MET A 129 3.41 -24.18 3.59
N VAL A 130 2.44 -23.29 3.47
CA VAL A 130 1.81 -22.93 2.20
C VAL A 130 1.83 -21.41 2.05
N PHE A 131 2.49 -20.94 1.00
CA PHE A 131 2.50 -19.55 0.57
C PHE A 131 1.24 -19.32 -0.25
N THR A 132 0.22 -18.72 0.37
CA THR A 132 -1.15 -18.66 -0.13
C THR A 132 -1.42 -17.47 -1.05
N GLY A 133 -0.43 -16.59 -1.25
CA GLY A 133 -0.63 -15.32 -1.91
C GLY A 133 -1.80 -14.58 -1.25
N ASP A 134 -2.71 -14.09 -2.07
CA ASP A 134 -3.94 -13.45 -1.62
C ASP A 134 -5.17 -14.37 -1.67
N ALA A 135 -5.00 -15.68 -1.86
CA ALA A 135 -6.13 -16.62 -1.79
C ALA A 135 -6.66 -16.78 -0.35
N LEU A 136 -5.76 -16.99 0.62
CA LEU A 136 -6.09 -17.16 2.04
C LEU A 136 -5.15 -16.32 2.90
N MET A 137 -5.72 -15.55 3.82
CA MET A 137 -4.99 -14.70 4.78
C MET A 137 -5.39 -15.08 6.21
N VAL A 138 -4.72 -14.49 7.20
CA VAL A 138 -5.07 -14.74 8.60
C VAL A 138 -6.43 -14.09 8.91
N ASN A 139 -7.41 -14.93 9.25
CA ASN A 139 -8.79 -14.57 9.56
C ASN A 139 -9.57 -13.88 8.41
N GLU A 140 -9.06 -13.94 7.18
CA GLU A 140 -9.70 -13.34 6.01
C GLU A 140 -9.33 -14.09 4.71
N VAL A 141 -9.99 -13.78 3.60
CA VAL A 141 -9.64 -14.31 2.26
C VAL A 141 -9.62 -13.16 1.23
N GLY A 142 -8.93 -13.37 0.11
CA GLY A 142 -8.77 -12.35 -0.94
C GLY A 142 -10.06 -11.73 -1.43
N ARG A 143 -9.98 -10.46 -1.83
CA ARG A 143 -11.04 -9.79 -2.59
C ARG A 143 -11.20 -10.43 -3.98
N THR A 144 -12.39 -10.33 -4.56
CA THR A 144 -12.78 -11.03 -5.80
C THR A 144 -13.29 -10.08 -6.89
N ASP A 145 -13.21 -8.78 -6.66
CA ASP A 145 -13.80 -7.72 -7.48
C ASP A 145 -12.81 -7.06 -8.48
N LEU A 146 -11.52 -7.43 -8.45
CA LEU A 146 -10.49 -6.85 -9.32
C LEU A 146 -10.68 -7.18 -10.81
N MET A 147 -11.35 -8.29 -11.12
CA MET A 147 -11.67 -8.68 -12.51
C MET A 147 -12.96 -8.03 -13.05
N GLY A 148 -13.56 -7.10 -12.30
CA GLY A 148 -14.79 -6.42 -12.66
C GLY A 148 -16.07 -7.12 -12.17
N ALA A 149 -17.20 -6.41 -12.24
CA ALA A 149 -18.46 -6.84 -11.63
C ALA A 149 -19.00 -8.16 -12.21
N GLU A 150 -18.84 -8.39 -13.51
CA GLU A 150 -19.34 -9.59 -14.20
C GLU A 150 -18.55 -10.86 -13.82
N ALA A 151 -17.26 -10.72 -13.49
CA ALA A 151 -16.39 -11.83 -13.12
C ALA A 151 -16.42 -12.14 -11.62
N LYS A 152 -16.96 -11.23 -10.79
CA LYS A 152 -16.88 -11.28 -9.33
C LYS A 152 -17.51 -12.53 -8.72
N GLU A 153 -18.67 -12.96 -9.22
CA GLU A 153 -19.35 -14.17 -8.73
C GLU A 153 -18.53 -15.43 -9.04
N ARG A 154 -18.02 -15.53 -10.28
CA ARG A 154 -17.15 -16.63 -10.69
C ARG A 154 -15.87 -16.66 -9.85
N ALA A 155 -15.23 -15.50 -9.67
CA ALA A 155 -14.04 -15.34 -8.84
C ALA A 155 -14.27 -15.79 -7.39
N ALA A 156 -15.41 -15.45 -6.80
CA ALA A 156 -15.79 -15.91 -5.47
C ALA A 156 -16.01 -17.43 -5.41
N SER A 157 -16.63 -18.02 -6.45
CA SER A 157 -16.78 -19.47 -6.53
C SER A 157 -15.43 -20.18 -6.68
N ASP A 158 -14.56 -19.69 -7.57
CA ASP A 158 -13.22 -20.21 -7.80
C ASP A 158 -12.38 -20.12 -6.52
N LEU A 159 -12.45 -19.01 -5.79
CA LEU A 159 -11.78 -18.83 -4.50
C LEU A 159 -12.24 -19.86 -3.47
N PHE A 160 -13.56 -20.09 -3.38
CA PHE A 160 -14.13 -21.09 -2.49
C PHE A 160 -13.59 -22.49 -2.81
N ASP A 161 -13.54 -22.87 -4.09
CA ASP A 161 -13.01 -24.16 -4.53
C ASP A 161 -11.50 -24.30 -4.28
N SER A 162 -10.73 -23.26 -4.56
CA SER A 162 -9.29 -23.23 -4.30
C SER A 162 -8.98 -23.48 -2.84
N ILE A 163 -9.69 -22.81 -1.93
CA ILE A 163 -9.45 -22.96 -0.49
C ILE A 163 -9.90 -24.34 0.00
N ASN A 164 -11.14 -24.75 -0.32
CA ASN A 164 -11.72 -25.98 0.23
C ASN A 164 -11.12 -27.27 -0.38
N ASN A 165 -10.79 -27.25 -1.67
CA ASN A 165 -10.38 -28.47 -2.38
C ASN A 165 -8.87 -28.60 -2.56
N LYS A 166 -8.10 -27.50 -2.45
CA LYS A 166 -6.63 -27.53 -2.65
C LYS A 166 -5.84 -27.12 -1.42
N ILE A 167 -6.21 -26.02 -0.75
CA ILE A 167 -5.43 -25.47 0.36
C ILE A 167 -5.73 -26.23 1.67
N LEU A 168 -6.99 -26.28 2.12
CA LEU A 168 -7.36 -26.96 3.38
C LEU A 168 -6.94 -28.44 3.46
N PRO A 169 -6.99 -29.23 2.36
CA PRO A 169 -6.54 -30.62 2.36
C PRO A 169 -5.04 -30.84 2.62
N LEU A 170 -4.21 -29.79 2.65
CA LEU A 170 -2.79 -29.89 3.03
C LEU A 170 -2.61 -30.29 4.51
N GLY A 171 -3.64 -30.12 5.32
CA GLY A 171 -3.71 -30.60 6.69
C GLY A 171 -3.50 -29.49 7.73
N PRO A 172 -4.06 -29.67 8.94
CA PRO A 172 -4.20 -28.61 9.95
C PRO A 172 -2.87 -28.10 10.51
N GLN A 173 -1.79 -28.89 10.39
CA GLN A 173 -0.44 -28.56 10.82
C GLN A 173 0.26 -27.53 9.92
N THR A 174 -0.21 -27.36 8.68
CA THR A 174 0.47 -26.52 7.67
C THR A 174 0.37 -25.05 8.06
N ILE A 175 1.52 -24.38 8.16
CA ILE A 175 1.62 -22.95 8.44
C ILE A 175 1.16 -22.17 7.20
N ILE A 176 0.33 -21.15 7.37
CA ILE A 176 -0.07 -20.28 6.26
C ILE A 176 0.86 -19.07 6.13
N CYS A 177 1.17 -18.71 4.89
CA CYS A 177 2.09 -17.63 4.54
C CYS A 177 1.44 -16.75 3.45
N PRO A 178 0.54 -15.82 3.82
CA PRO A 178 -0.13 -14.95 2.86
C PRO A 178 0.79 -13.88 2.27
N ALA A 179 0.43 -13.32 1.11
CA ALA A 179 1.14 -12.16 0.55
C ALA A 179 0.78 -10.84 1.25
N HIS A 180 -0.28 -10.80 2.07
CA HIS A 180 -0.69 -9.61 2.79
C HIS A 180 -1.05 -9.84 4.27
N GLY A 181 -0.76 -8.83 5.09
CA GLY A 181 -1.05 -8.76 6.52
C GLY A 181 -1.97 -7.59 6.90
N ALA A 182 -2.12 -7.34 8.20
CA ALA A 182 -2.95 -6.25 8.73
C ALA A 182 -2.61 -4.89 8.09
N GLY A 183 -3.65 -4.20 7.60
CA GLY A 183 -3.54 -2.90 6.93
C GLY A 183 -3.51 -2.97 5.39
N SER A 184 -3.48 -4.15 4.78
CA SER A 184 -3.56 -4.28 3.31
C SER A 184 -4.95 -3.91 2.78
N VAL A 185 -4.98 -3.34 1.58
CA VAL A 185 -6.19 -3.02 0.81
C VAL A 185 -6.71 -4.19 -0.03
N CYS A 186 -5.99 -5.32 -0.02
CA CYS A 186 -6.36 -6.55 -0.72
C CYS A 186 -7.45 -7.37 0.02
N ALA A 187 -7.77 -7.01 1.27
CA ALA A 187 -8.83 -7.65 2.05
C ALA A 187 -9.57 -6.67 2.97
N THR A 188 -10.71 -7.11 3.53
CA THR A 188 -11.59 -6.23 4.31
C THR A 188 -11.13 -6.01 5.75
N GLN A 189 -10.73 -7.06 6.48
CA GLN A 189 -10.24 -6.98 7.87
C GLN A 189 -9.20 -8.07 8.19
N ILE A 190 -7.94 -7.85 7.83
CA ILE A 190 -6.84 -8.73 8.27
C ILE A 190 -6.47 -8.38 9.71
N VAL A 191 -6.46 -9.38 10.59
CA VAL A 191 -6.10 -9.21 12.00
C VAL A 191 -4.59 -8.99 12.18
N GLU A 192 -4.18 -8.30 13.25
CA GLU A 192 -2.76 -8.00 13.52
C GLU A 192 -1.88 -9.26 13.69
N ARG A 193 -2.50 -10.41 14.05
CA ARG A 193 -1.79 -11.68 14.15
C ARG A 193 -1.37 -12.15 12.75
N GLU A 194 -0.07 -12.22 12.51
CA GLU A 194 0.47 -12.65 11.21
C GLU A 194 0.80 -14.15 11.10
N GLU A 195 0.73 -14.89 12.20
CA GLU A 195 1.03 -16.32 12.25
C GLU A 195 -0.26 -17.10 12.42
N SER A 196 -0.44 -18.15 11.61
CA SER A 196 -1.57 -19.06 11.71
C SER A 196 -1.26 -20.38 11.00
N THR A 197 -2.15 -21.36 11.17
CA THR A 197 -2.12 -22.64 10.45
C THR A 197 -3.47 -22.89 9.81
N LEU A 198 -3.51 -23.81 8.85
CA LEU A 198 -4.78 -24.23 8.25
C LEU A 198 -5.78 -24.77 9.27
N GLY A 199 -5.31 -25.41 10.35
CA GLY A 199 -6.18 -25.87 11.43
C GLY A 199 -6.84 -24.71 12.19
N ILE A 200 -6.06 -23.67 12.52
CA ILE A 200 -6.58 -22.48 13.18
C ILE A 200 -7.55 -21.75 12.26
N GLU A 201 -7.21 -21.55 10.98
CA GLU A 201 -8.08 -20.87 10.02
C GLU A 201 -9.37 -21.64 9.78
N ALA A 202 -9.32 -22.97 9.61
CA ALA A 202 -10.54 -23.78 9.45
C ALA A 202 -11.52 -23.65 10.64
N MET A 203 -11.01 -23.45 11.85
CA MET A 203 -11.83 -23.29 13.05
C MET A 203 -12.32 -21.85 13.27
N SER A 204 -11.47 -20.85 12.99
CA SER A 204 -11.70 -19.46 13.44
C SER A 204 -12.03 -18.49 12.32
N ASN A 205 -11.57 -18.72 11.09
CA ASN A 205 -11.76 -17.81 9.97
C ASN A 205 -13.25 -17.71 9.61
N PRO A 206 -13.88 -16.52 9.71
CA PRO A 206 -15.31 -16.37 9.50
C PRO A 206 -15.73 -16.70 8.07
N MET A 207 -14.85 -16.57 7.07
CA MET A 207 -15.15 -16.88 5.69
C MET A 207 -15.17 -18.38 5.42
N LEU A 208 -14.30 -19.16 6.08
CA LEU A 208 -14.20 -20.60 5.88
C LEU A 208 -15.34 -21.40 6.53
N ARG A 209 -16.13 -20.76 7.39
CA ARG A 209 -17.30 -21.37 8.06
C ARG A 209 -18.62 -21.17 7.29
N LEU A 210 -18.60 -20.39 6.21
CA LEU A 210 -19.78 -20.11 5.41
C LEU A 210 -20.09 -21.26 4.45
N SER A 211 -21.38 -21.47 4.17
CA SER A 211 -21.79 -22.28 3.03
C SER A 211 -21.33 -21.61 1.73
N ARG A 212 -21.21 -22.36 0.62
CA ARG A 212 -20.83 -21.76 -0.68
C ARG A 212 -21.73 -20.58 -1.07
N PRO A 213 -23.08 -20.67 -1.00
CA PRO A 213 -23.95 -19.53 -1.31
C PRO A 213 -23.69 -18.31 -0.42
N ASP A 214 -23.51 -18.52 0.89
CA ASP A 214 -23.26 -17.42 1.84
C ASP A 214 -21.89 -16.77 1.62
N PHE A 215 -20.87 -17.57 1.29
CA PHE A 215 -19.54 -17.08 0.95
C PHE A 215 -19.60 -16.16 -0.28
N ILE A 216 -20.22 -16.63 -1.36
CA ILE A 216 -20.37 -15.87 -2.61
C ILE A 216 -21.17 -14.59 -2.35
N SER A 217 -22.31 -14.69 -1.67
CA SER A 217 -23.15 -13.53 -1.31
C SER A 217 -22.36 -12.48 -0.53
N LYS A 218 -21.59 -12.91 0.48
CA LYS A 218 -20.74 -12.01 1.27
C LYS A 218 -19.67 -11.34 0.41
N LYS A 219 -18.98 -12.09 -0.47
CA LYS A 219 -18.00 -11.52 -1.40
C LYS A 219 -18.61 -10.53 -2.38
N LEU A 220 -19.80 -10.82 -2.91
CA LEU A 220 -20.53 -9.90 -3.79
C LEU A 220 -20.89 -8.59 -3.09
N GLY A 221 -21.17 -8.64 -1.79
CA GLY A 221 -21.43 -7.46 -0.95
C GLY A 221 -20.21 -6.62 -0.59
N GLU A 222 -18.98 -7.11 -0.81
CA GLU A 222 -17.76 -6.32 -0.54
C GLU A 222 -17.60 -5.19 -1.56
N SER A 223 -17.30 -3.99 -1.09
CA SER A 223 -16.88 -2.86 -1.94
C SER A 223 -15.63 -2.26 -1.32
N LEU A 224 -14.48 -2.56 -1.94
CA LEU A 224 -13.18 -2.08 -1.51
C LEU A 224 -12.71 -1.01 -2.50
N GLU A 225 -12.12 0.06 -1.98
CA GLU A 225 -11.55 1.12 -2.81
C GLU A 225 -10.40 0.58 -3.66
N ILE A 226 -10.28 1.14 -4.87
CA ILE A 226 -9.22 0.82 -5.81
C ILE A 226 -8.51 2.13 -6.11
N SER A 227 -7.22 2.19 -5.81
CA SER A 227 -6.43 3.38 -6.10
C SER A 227 -6.30 3.55 -7.62
N PRO A 228 -6.36 4.78 -8.16
CA PRO A 228 -6.17 5.01 -9.60
C PRO A 228 -4.88 4.40 -10.16
N ILE A 229 -3.83 4.30 -9.34
CA ILE A 229 -2.54 3.74 -9.76
C ILE A 229 -2.55 2.22 -9.95
N PHE A 230 -3.53 1.49 -9.38
CA PHE A 230 -3.59 0.03 -9.48
C PHE A 230 -3.65 -0.43 -10.93
N ARG A 231 -4.38 0.31 -11.78
CA ARG A 231 -4.42 0.04 -13.22
C ARG A 231 -3.06 0.15 -13.89
N SER A 232 -2.20 1.06 -13.41
CA SER A 232 -0.82 1.19 -13.92
C SER A 232 0.04 0.04 -13.42
N MET A 233 -0.11 -0.35 -12.15
CA MET A 233 0.59 -1.49 -11.56
C MET A 233 0.22 -2.81 -12.25
N GLU A 234 -1.06 -3.03 -12.56
CA GLU A 234 -1.51 -4.18 -13.35
C GLU A 234 -0.77 -4.28 -14.69
N VAL A 235 -0.62 -3.15 -15.39
CA VAL A 235 0.12 -3.12 -16.66
C VAL A 235 1.60 -3.42 -16.42
N TRP A 236 2.24 -2.74 -15.46
CA TRP A 236 3.66 -2.93 -15.19
C TRP A 236 4.00 -4.35 -14.73
N ASN A 237 3.15 -4.96 -13.91
CA ASN A 237 3.34 -6.32 -13.41
C ASN A 237 2.95 -7.40 -14.43
N LEU A 238 2.27 -7.06 -15.53
CA LEU A 238 2.09 -7.98 -16.67
C LEU A 238 3.16 -7.81 -17.73
N GLU A 239 3.50 -6.56 -18.07
CA GLU A 239 4.43 -6.24 -19.14
C GLU A 239 5.89 -6.37 -18.71
N GLY A 240 6.14 -6.27 -17.40
CA GLY A 240 7.47 -6.20 -16.82
C GLY A 240 7.87 -4.77 -16.53
N ALA A 241 7.93 -4.42 -15.25
CA ALA A 241 8.37 -3.11 -14.79
C ALA A 241 9.83 -2.85 -15.18
N LYS A 242 10.16 -1.56 -15.34
CA LYS A 242 11.53 -1.12 -15.61
C LYS A 242 12.46 -1.54 -14.46
N VAL A 243 13.56 -2.20 -14.78
CA VAL A 243 14.65 -2.49 -13.85
C VAL A 243 15.41 -1.20 -13.52
N LEU A 244 15.55 -0.89 -12.23
CA LEU A 244 16.22 0.31 -11.74
C LEU A 244 17.73 0.09 -11.53
N GLY A 245 18.15 -1.14 -11.26
CA GLY A 245 19.51 -1.58 -10.93
C GLY A 245 19.92 -1.29 -9.49
N ARG A 246 19.38 -0.22 -8.90
CA ARG A 246 19.52 0.16 -7.49
C ARG A 246 18.39 1.12 -7.13
N LEU A 247 18.17 1.32 -5.84
CA LEU A 247 17.26 2.38 -5.41
C LEU A 247 17.70 3.76 -5.95
N PRO A 248 16.76 4.55 -6.49
CA PRO A 248 17.01 5.94 -6.84
C PRO A 248 17.58 6.70 -5.65
N SER A 249 18.60 7.50 -5.90
CA SER A 249 19.17 8.42 -4.90
C SER A 249 18.92 9.85 -5.39
N PRO A 250 17.81 10.49 -4.98
CA PRO A 250 17.49 11.85 -5.39
C PRO A 250 18.64 12.81 -5.03
N GLN A 251 19.01 13.67 -5.98
CA GLN A 251 20.12 14.59 -5.75
C GLN A 251 19.73 15.73 -4.79
N PRO A 252 20.66 16.21 -3.95
CA PRO A 252 20.43 17.39 -3.13
C PRO A 252 20.28 18.64 -3.99
N LEU A 253 19.20 19.38 -3.79
CA LEU A 253 18.88 20.62 -4.50
C LEU A 253 18.93 21.81 -3.55
N SER A 254 19.42 22.93 -4.07
CA SER A 254 19.27 24.26 -3.46
C SER A 254 17.84 24.79 -3.64
N PRO A 255 17.43 25.82 -2.86
CA PRO A 255 16.14 26.50 -3.07
C PRO A 255 15.93 27.00 -4.51
N LYS A 256 16.99 27.48 -5.17
CA LYS A 256 16.92 27.91 -6.58
C LYS A 256 16.63 26.75 -7.53
N GLU A 257 17.23 25.59 -7.30
CA GLU A 257 17.01 24.39 -8.11
C GLU A 257 15.62 23.78 -7.86
N ILE A 258 15.11 23.84 -6.63
CA ILE A 258 13.71 23.46 -6.33
C ILE A 258 12.74 24.34 -7.11
N LYS A 259 12.91 25.66 -7.08
CA LYS A 259 12.10 26.59 -7.89
C LYS A 259 12.17 26.27 -9.38
N HIS A 260 13.37 25.97 -9.90
CA HIS A 260 13.55 25.57 -11.28
C HIS A 260 12.86 24.24 -11.63
N ALA A 261 12.93 23.26 -10.73
CA ALA A 261 12.23 21.99 -10.88
C ALA A 261 10.71 22.20 -10.92
N MET A 262 10.16 23.06 -10.06
CA MET A 262 8.73 23.42 -10.07
C MET A 262 8.31 24.05 -11.40
N VAL A 263 9.10 24.99 -11.94
CA VAL A 263 8.84 25.61 -13.26
C VAL A 263 8.85 24.58 -14.38
N LYS A 264 9.71 23.54 -14.28
CA LYS A 264 9.74 22.41 -15.21
C LYS A 264 8.61 21.40 -15.00
N GLY A 265 7.71 21.64 -14.06
CA GLY A 265 6.55 20.78 -13.79
C GLY A 265 6.78 19.67 -12.77
N ALA A 266 7.87 19.71 -12.00
CA ALA A 266 8.07 18.74 -10.91
C ALA A 266 6.95 18.83 -9.88
N PHE A 267 6.51 17.67 -9.37
CA PHE A 267 5.55 17.59 -8.28
C PHE A 267 6.28 17.85 -6.95
N LEU A 268 5.96 18.95 -6.29
CA LEU A 268 6.56 19.32 -5.01
C LEU A 268 5.84 18.60 -3.86
N LEU A 269 6.50 17.59 -3.30
CA LEU A 269 5.97 16.71 -2.27
C LEU A 269 6.68 16.97 -0.95
N ASP A 270 5.92 17.39 0.06
CA ASP A 270 6.40 17.60 1.42
C ASP A 270 5.95 16.43 2.31
N VAL A 271 6.90 15.59 2.69
CA VAL A 271 6.66 14.35 3.44
C VAL A 271 6.76 14.54 4.96
N ARG A 272 6.94 15.79 5.40
CA ARG A 272 7.05 16.12 6.82
C ARG A 272 5.70 15.99 7.54
N GLN A 273 5.76 16.01 8.86
CA GLN A 273 4.58 15.98 9.72
C GLN A 273 3.63 17.15 9.40
N PRO A 274 2.30 16.96 9.49
CA PRO A 274 1.31 18.01 9.25
C PRO A 274 1.57 19.31 10.01
N TYR A 275 2.05 19.22 11.25
CA TYR A 275 2.34 20.38 12.09
C TYR A 275 3.55 21.18 11.59
N SER A 276 4.61 20.49 11.19
CA SER A 276 5.80 21.10 10.57
C SER A 276 5.46 21.78 9.24
N PHE A 277 4.57 21.17 8.45
CA PHE A 277 4.07 21.74 7.20
C PHE A 277 3.18 22.98 7.46
N ALA A 278 2.26 22.88 8.42
CA ALA A 278 1.34 23.96 8.74
C ALA A 278 2.07 25.23 9.21
N GLY A 279 3.10 25.08 10.03
CA GLY A 279 3.89 26.20 10.54
C GLY A 279 4.73 26.91 9.48
N ALA A 280 5.30 26.16 8.53
CA ALA A 280 5.99 26.74 7.37
C ALA A 280 6.21 25.68 6.28
N HIS A 281 5.81 26.01 5.05
CA HIS A 281 6.06 25.19 3.86
C HIS A 281 6.35 26.06 2.63
N ILE A 282 6.82 25.40 1.56
CA ILE A 282 7.02 26.05 0.27
C ILE A 282 5.66 26.25 -0.41
N PRO A 283 5.31 27.46 -0.88
CA PRO A 283 4.07 27.69 -1.60
C PRO A 283 3.88 26.71 -2.77
N GLY A 284 2.69 26.10 -2.84
CA GLY A 284 2.34 25.11 -3.86
C GLY A 284 2.81 23.68 -3.58
N ALA A 285 3.49 23.42 -2.46
CA ALA A 285 3.79 22.06 -2.00
C ALA A 285 2.52 21.31 -1.58
N THR A 286 2.50 20.00 -1.82
CA THR A 286 1.47 19.09 -1.30
C THR A 286 2.04 18.32 -0.13
N ASN A 287 1.38 18.38 1.02
CA ASN A 287 1.76 17.63 2.21
C ASN A 287 1.17 16.23 2.16
N LEU A 288 2.02 15.22 2.11
CA LEU A 288 1.61 13.84 2.32
C LEU A 288 2.64 13.19 3.22
N TYR A 289 2.32 13.15 4.52
CA TYR A 289 3.19 12.62 5.55
C TYR A 289 3.71 11.23 5.16
N VAL A 290 5.00 10.98 5.40
CA VAL A 290 5.72 9.80 4.87
C VAL A 290 4.98 8.48 5.09
N ASP A 291 4.38 8.27 6.27
CA ASP A 291 3.68 7.02 6.61
C ASP A 291 2.36 6.82 5.84
N PHE A 292 1.84 7.86 5.19
CA PHE A 292 0.63 7.80 4.35
C PHE A 292 0.94 7.65 2.85
N LEU A 293 2.21 7.83 2.43
CA LEU A 293 2.60 7.60 1.03
C LEU A 293 2.19 6.22 0.49
N PRO A 294 2.37 5.11 1.23
CA PRO A 294 2.03 3.77 0.75
C PRO A 294 0.58 3.59 0.31
N VAL A 295 -0.34 4.31 0.93
CA VAL A 295 -1.79 4.16 0.68
C VAL A 295 -2.31 5.28 -0.23
N TYR A 296 -1.77 6.51 -0.07
CA TYR A 296 -2.36 7.70 -0.67
C TYR A 296 -1.59 8.29 -1.84
N SER A 297 -0.38 7.80 -2.14
CA SER A 297 0.40 8.39 -3.24
C SER A 297 -0.33 8.25 -4.58
N GLY A 298 -0.95 7.09 -4.87
CA GLY A 298 -1.76 6.82 -6.07
C GLY A 298 -2.97 7.73 -6.26
N TYR A 299 -3.45 8.38 -5.19
CA TYR A 299 -4.55 9.33 -5.23
C TYR A 299 -4.10 10.79 -5.36
N VAL A 300 -2.87 11.09 -4.95
CA VAL A 300 -2.38 12.45 -4.74
C VAL A 300 -1.34 12.85 -5.78
N ILE A 301 -0.42 11.94 -6.11
CA ILE A 301 0.73 12.20 -6.98
C ILE A 301 0.36 11.91 -8.43
N THR A 302 0.78 12.80 -9.33
CA THR A 302 0.66 12.58 -10.78
C THR A 302 1.83 11.70 -11.25
N PRO A 303 1.59 10.51 -11.82
CA PRO A 303 2.65 9.53 -12.14
C PRO A 303 3.69 10.01 -13.16
N ASP A 304 3.32 10.91 -14.07
CA ASP A 304 4.21 11.34 -15.17
C ASP A 304 5.14 12.52 -14.83
N ARG A 305 5.17 12.98 -13.58
CA ARG A 305 5.94 14.17 -13.17
C ARG A 305 7.10 13.80 -12.26
N PRO A 306 8.32 14.31 -12.49
CA PRO A 306 9.42 14.15 -11.54
C PRO A 306 9.04 14.69 -10.16
N ILE A 307 9.40 14.00 -9.10
CA ILE A 307 9.08 14.40 -7.72
C ILE A 307 10.23 15.20 -7.12
N ALA A 308 9.94 16.38 -6.58
CA ALA A 308 10.85 17.15 -5.74
C ALA A 308 10.44 16.99 -4.27
N LEU A 309 11.32 16.41 -3.45
CA LEU A 309 11.01 16.00 -2.07
C LEU A 309 11.45 17.05 -1.03
N ILE A 310 10.59 17.30 -0.05
CA ILE A 310 10.90 18.04 1.18
C ILE A 310 10.74 17.08 2.36
N ALA A 311 11.83 16.84 3.09
CA ALA A 311 11.87 15.94 4.25
C ALA A 311 12.61 16.61 5.42
N GLU A 312 12.37 16.16 6.65
CA GLU A 312 13.05 16.63 7.86
C GLU A 312 14.49 16.11 7.98
N GLY A 313 14.79 14.96 7.36
CA GLY A 313 16.11 14.34 7.43
C GLY A 313 16.31 13.21 6.42
N HIS A 314 17.52 12.66 6.40
CA HIS A 314 17.90 11.64 5.41
C HIS A 314 17.12 10.32 5.58
N CYS A 315 16.85 9.87 6.81
CA CYS A 315 16.08 8.65 7.03
C CYS A 315 14.65 8.77 6.48
N GLN A 316 13.98 9.90 6.72
CA GLN A 316 12.64 10.15 6.17
C GLN A 316 12.67 10.25 4.63
N LEU A 317 13.74 10.82 4.07
CA LEU A 317 13.95 10.86 2.61
C LEU A 317 14.07 9.44 2.03
N GLU A 318 14.92 8.59 2.61
CA GLU A 318 15.12 7.21 2.15
C GLU A 318 13.81 6.41 2.23
N GLN A 319 13.10 6.53 3.36
CA GLN A 319 11.80 5.90 3.56
C GLN A 319 10.78 6.35 2.50
N ALA A 320 10.69 7.65 2.23
CA ALA A 320 9.81 8.19 1.20
C ALA A 320 10.15 7.64 -0.19
N VAL A 321 11.44 7.58 -0.56
CA VAL A 321 11.88 7.00 -1.84
C VAL A 321 11.48 5.53 -1.95
N ARG A 322 11.71 4.72 -0.92
CA ARG A 322 11.31 3.29 -0.92
C ARG A 322 9.80 3.14 -1.11
N TYR A 323 8.99 3.91 -0.39
CA TYR A 323 7.52 3.87 -0.52
C TYR A 323 7.02 4.30 -1.90
N LEU A 324 7.69 5.29 -2.51
CA LEU A 324 7.35 5.78 -3.85
C LEU A 324 7.74 4.77 -4.93
N VAL A 325 8.94 4.20 -4.87
CA VAL A 325 9.44 3.21 -5.84
C VAL A 325 8.62 1.92 -5.81
N ARG A 326 8.20 1.47 -4.62
CA ARG A 326 7.27 0.34 -4.47
C ARG A 326 5.95 0.58 -5.20
N GLN A 327 5.55 1.84 -5.36
CA GLN A 327 4.34 2.22 -6.08
C GLN A 327 4.57 2.65 -7.54
N GLY A 328 5.80 2.50 -8.06
CA GLY A 328 6.13 2.84 -9.45
C GLY A 328 6.57 4.29 -9.70
N TYR A 329 6.70 5.10 -8.65
CA TYR A 329 7.20 6.46 -8.76
C TYR A 329 8.73 6.47 -8.77
N ASP A 330 9.30 6.34 -9.96
CA ASP A 330 10.75 6.17 -10.16
C ASP A 330 11.48 7.47 -10.52
N SER A 331 10.73 8.54 -10.85
CA SER A 331 11.27 9.80 -11.38
C SER A 331 11.38 10.86 -10.30
N PHE A 332 12.61 11.22 -9.93
CA PHE A 332 12.89 12.24 -8.93
C PHE A 332 13.66 13.41 -9.53
N ALA A 333 13.18 14.63 -9.33
CA ALA A 333 13.93 15.84 -9.62
C ALA A 333 15.08 16.06 -8.60
N GLY A 334 14.87 15.61 -7.36
CA GLY A 334 15.82 15.74 -6.25
C GLY A 334 15.08 16.01 -4.93
N TYR A 335 15.82 16.45 -3.91
CA TYR A 335 15.26 16.83 -2.61
C TYR A 335 15.85 18.15 -2.10
N LEU A 336 15.12 18.90 -1.29
CA LEU A 336 15.64 20.12 -0.69
C LEU A 336 16.73 19.80 0.35
N ARG A 337 17.97 20.16 0.02
CA ARG A 337 19.10 19.99 0.94
C ARG A 337 18.91 20.83 2.21
N VAL A 338 19.17 20.23 3.38
CA VAL A 338 19.01 20.87 4.70
C VAL A 338 17.55 21.28 5.03
N GLY A 339 16.59 20.89 4.17
CA GLY A 339 15.16 21.09 4.40
C GLY A 339 14.75 22.57 4.50
N MET A 340 13.64 22.81 5.20
CA MET A 340 13.05 24.14 5.32
C MET A 340 13.95 25.16 6.03
N ASP A 341 14.92 24.73 6.84
CA ASP A 341 15.89 25.63 7.48
C ASP A 341 16.69 26.41 6.42
N LEU A 342 17.21 25.73 5.40
CA LEU A 342 17.94 26.39 4.31
C LEU A 342 17.03 27.29 3.48
N TRP A 343 15.80 26.83 3.20
CA TRP A 343 14.81 27.62 2.47
C TRP A 343 14.53 28.96 3.16
N SER A 344 14.26 28.91 4.47
CA SER A 344 13.95 30.07 5.30
C SER A 344 15.16 31.00 5.50
N LYS A 345 16.36 30.46 5.77
CA LYS A 345 17.58 31.28 5.94
C LYS A 345 17.97 32.06 4.68
N GLN A 346 17.56 31.60 3.51
CA GLN A 346 17.77 32.31 2.24
C GLN A 346 16.67 33.34 1.92
N GLY A 347 15.73 33.58 2.84
CA GLY A 347 14.67 34.58 2.67
C GLY A 347 13.67 34.22 1.57
N ASN A 348 13.51 32.94 1.24
CA ASN A 348 12.52 32.51 0.27
C ASN A 348 11.11 32.60 0.86
N GLU A 349 10.13 32.80 -0.01
CA GLU A 349 8.71 32.84 0.36
C GLU A 349 8.28 31.55 1.05
N ILE A 350 7.55 31.69 2.15
CA ILE A 350 6.93 30.59 2.89
C ILE A 350 5.41 30.80 2.92
N ALA A 351 4.68 29.70 2.90
CA ALA A 351 3.26 29.66 3.17
C ALA A 351 3.01 28.95 4.51
N THR A 352 1.83 29.21 5.07
CA THR A 352 1.32 28.56 6.28
C THR A 352 -0.04 27.95 5.98
N MET A 353 -0.44 26.98 6.79
CA MET A 353 -1.77 26.38 6.73
C MET A 353 -2.40 26.52 8.12
N ASP A 354 -3.63 27.01 8.18
CA ASP A 354 -4.29 27.21 9.45
C ASP A 354 -4.59 25.86 10.12
N MET A 355 -4.49 25.84 11.44
CA MET A 355 -4.87 24.70 12.26
C MET A 355 -5.96 25.13 13.21
N VAL A 356 -7.06 24.38 13.25
CA VAL A 356 -8.21 24.67 14.10
C VAL A 356 -8.35 23.54 15.13
N THR A 357 -8.56 23.88 16.39
CA THR A 357 -8.85 22.87 17.43
C THR A 357 -10.32 22.48 17.42
N ALA A 358 -10.68 21.34 18.01
CA ALA A 358 -12.09 20.96 18.17
C ALA A 358 -12.92 22.02 18.91
N LYS A 359 -12.32 22.67 19.91
CA LYS A 359 -12.93 23.78 20.65
C LYS A 359 -13.22 24.97 19.75
N ASP A 360 -12.24 25.39 18.94
CA ASP A 360 -12.37 26.54 18.06
C ASP A 360 -13.37 26.27 16.94
N LEU A 361 -13.35 25.07 16.35
CA LEU A 361 -14.33 24.66 15.35
C LEU A 361 -15.75 24.67 15.91
N MET A 362 -15.96 24.15 17.12
CA MET A 362 -17.26 24.23 17.80
C MET A 362 -17.70 25.68 18.02
N ALA A 363 -16.78 26.58 18.40
CA ALA A 363 -17.09 27.99 18.57
C ALA A 363 -17.44 28.68 17.25
N MET A 364 -16.78 28.33 16.14
CA MET A 364 -17.10 28.80 14.79
C MET A 364 -18.51 28.35 14.37
N ILE A 365 -18.83 27.07 14.59
CA ILE A 365 -20.17 26.51 14.30
C ILE A 365 -21.24 27.24 15.11
N LYS A 366 -21.06 27.38 16.43
CA LYS A 366 -22.04 28.05 17.31
C LYS A 366 -22.25 29.53 16.97
N ARG A 367 -21.22 30.21 16.47
CA ARG A 367 -21.30 31.60 16.02
C ARG A 367 -21.97 31.76 14.66
N GLY A 368 -22.17 30.67 13.91
CA GLY A 368 -22.68 30.72 12.55
C GLY A 368 -21.68 31.31 11.56
N ASP A 369 -20.38 31.06 11.77
CA ASP A 369 -19.34 31.52 10.85
C ASP A 369 -19.54 30.91 9.45
N ASP A 370 -19.15 31.65 8.42
CA ASP A 370 -19.23 31.18 7.02
C ASP A 370 -18.11 30.18 6.70
N ILE A 371 -18.27 28.96 7.24
CA ILE A 371 -17.34 27.84 7.11
C ILE A 371 -17.93 26.69 6.27
N ILE A 372 -17.06 25.86 5.70
CA ILE A 372 -17.39 24.54 5.18
C ILE A 372 -16.50 23.52 5.84
N ILE A 373 -17.09 22.46 6.36
CA ILE A 373 -16.37 21.35 6.94
C ILE A 373 -16.29 20.23 5.89
N LEU A 374 -15.09 19.78 5.56
CA LEU A 374 -14.85 18.68 4.62
C LEU A 374 -14.35 17.45 5.35
N ASP A 375 -15.14 16.38 5.30
CA ASP A 375 -14.74 15.06 5.78
C ASP A 375 -14.07 14.28 4.65
N VAL A 376 -12.78 14.01 4.80
CA VAL A 376 -11.96 13.36 3.76
C VAL A 376 -11.69 11.87 4.03
N ARG A 377 -12.42 11.28 4.98
CA ARG A 377 -12.34 9.86 5.36
C ARG A 377 -13.00 8.95 4.32
N ASP A 378 -12.74 7.65 4.45
CA ASP A 378 -13.35 6.63 3.61
C ASP A 378 -14.84 6.40 3.98
N LYS A 379 -15.59 5.73 3.10
CA LYS A 379 -17.03 5.48 3.30
C LYS A 379 -17.34 4.67 4.57
N ARG A 380 -16.43 3.79 5.00
CA ARG A 380 -16.62 2.93 6.18
C ARG A 380 -16.47 3.74 7.47
N GLU A 381 -15.55 4.70 7.47
CA GLU A 381 -15.36 5.65 8.55
C GLU A 381 -16.53 6.62 8.66
N THR A 382 -16.99 7.20 7.54
CA THR A 382 -18.11 8.15 7.56
C THR A 382 -19.44 7.49 7.93
N ALA A 383 -19.64 6.22 7.58
CA ALA A 383 -20.81 5.44 8.00
C ALA A 383 -20.90 5.25 9.53
N LYS A 384 -19.79 5.40 10.27
CA LYS A 384 -19.76 5.32 11.74
C LYS A 384 -20.06 6.67 12.43
N GLY A 385 -20.34 7.71 11.65
CA GLY A 385 -20.61 9.07 12.12
C GLY A 385 -19.53 10.07 11.69
N GLY A 386 -19.86 11.35 11.80
CA GLY A 386 -19.00 12.48 11.43
C GLY A 386 -19.34 13.73 12.23
N ILE A 387 -18.76 14.87 11.83
CA ILE A 387 -19.17 16.19 12.31
C ILE A 387 -20.46 16.59 11.58
N ASP A 388 -21.43 17.15 12.30
CA ASP A 388 -22.69 17.59 11.72
C ASP A 388 -22.46 18.61 10.60
N GLU A 389 -23.28 18.53 9.54
CA GLU A 389 -23.21 19.37 8.34
C GLU A 389 -21.91 19.26 7.52
N ALA A 390 -20.98 18.37 7.88
CA ALA A 390 -19.78 18.13 7.10
C ALA A 390 -20.11 17.53 5.72
N LYS A 391 -19.50 18.09 4.68
CA LYS A 391 -19.56 17.52 3.32
C LYS A 391 -18.52 16.42 3.21
N ILE A 392 -18.98 15.24 2.82
CA ILE A 392 -18.10 14.10 2.56
C ILE A 392 -17.47 14.28 1.17
N LEU A 393 -16.14 14.37 1.14
CA LEU A 393 -15.35 14.41 -0.06
C LEU A 393 -14.03 13.67 0.19
N HIS A 394 -13.99 12.39 -0.19
CA HIS A 394 -12.83 11.53 0.08
C HIS A 394 -11.54 12.15 -0.48
N LEU A 395 -10.41 11.97 0.23
CA LEU A 395 -9.12 12.55 -0.15
C LEU A 395 -8.77 12.29 -1.63
N GLY A 396 -9.03 11.07 -2.11
CA GLY A 396 -8.75 10.69 -3.50
C GLY A 396 -9.64 11.33 -4.56
N GLU A 397 -10.73 11.98 -4.17
CA GLU A 397 -11.66 12.65 -5.08
C GLU A 397 -11.49 14.17 -5.09
N ILE A 398 -10.70 14.72 -4.17
CA ILE A 398 -10.56 16.18 -4.01
C ILE A 398 -10.12 16.84 -5.31
N GLN A 399 -9.11 16.28 -5.97
CA GLN A 399 -8.54 16.87 -7.20
C GLN A 399 -9.55 16.89 -8.35
N SER A 400 -10.36 15.84 -8.52
CA SER A 400 -11.36 15.75 -9.60
C SER A 400 -12.64 16.53 -9.30
N ARG A 401 -12.95 16.77 -8.02
CA ARG A 401 -14.17 17.44 -7.57
C ARG A 401 -13.93 18.81 -6.94
N LEU A 402 -12.79 19.45 -7.22
CA LEU A 402 -12.45 20.79 -6.71
C LEU A 402 -13.58 21.81 -6.94
N ALA A 403 -14.28 21.73 -8.08
CA ALA A 403 -15.35 22.66 -8.44
C ALA A 403 -16.53 22.66 -7.44
N GLU A 404 -16.71 21.60 -6.65
CA GLU A 404 -17.76 21.50 -5.63
C GLU A 404 -17.42 22.26 -4.35
N VAL A 405 -16.14 22.60 -4.15
CA VAL A 405 -15.64 23.29 -2.96
C VAL A 405 -15.55 24.79 -3.27
N PRO A 406 -16.36 25.66 -2.63
CA PRO A 406 -16.36 27.09 -2.93
C PRO A 406 -15.13 27.78 -2.35
N LYS A 407 -14.54 28.70 -3.14
CA LYS A 407 -13.29 29.41 -2.79
C LYS A 407 -13.49 30.60 -1.85
N ASN A 408 -14.71 31.10 -1.68
CA ASN A 408 -15.01 32.32 -0.92
C ASN A 408 -15.25 32.07 0.59
N LYS A 409 -15.35 30.81 1.01
CA LYS A 409 -15.58 30.41 2.41
C LYS A 409 -14.32 29.91 3.08
N MET A 410 -14.30 29.90 4.41
CA MET A 410 -13.26 29.19 5.15
C MET A 410 -13.54 27.69 5.10
N ILE A 411 -12.54 26.91 4.69
CA ILE A 411 -12.66 25.46 4.58
C ILE A 411 -11.91 24.81 5.72
N VAL A 412 -12.57 23.93 6.47
CA VAL A 412 -11.96 23.13 7.53
C VAL A 412 -11.99 21.67 7.11
N THR A 413 -10.84 21.13 6.73
CA THR A 413 -10.70 19.70 6.39
C THR A 413 -10.45 18.88 7.65
N TYR A 414 -10.99 17.67 7.70
CA TYR A 414 -10.63 16.72 8.75
C TYR A 414 -10.65 15.27 8.24
N CYS A 415 -9.90 14.41 8.94
CA CYS A 415 -10.00 12.97 8.80
C CYS A 415 -10.05 12.31 10.18
N GLY A 416 -9.77 10.99 10.30
CA GLY A 416 -9.77 10.32 11.61
C GLY A 416 -8.83 10.97 12.64
N SER A 417 -7.58 11.25 12.25
CA SER A 417 -6.50 11.75 13.13
C SER A 417 -5.84 13.07 12.70
N GLY A 418 -6.26 13.68 11.59
CA GLY A 418 -5.76 14.97 11.09
C GLY A 418 -4.69 14.92 9.98
N PHE A 419 -4.11 13.75 9.68
CA PHE A 419 -3.06 13.63 8.65
C PHE A 419 -3.59 13.74 7.21
N ARG A 420 -4.63 12.97 6.86
CA ARG A 420 -5.27 13.04 5.54
C ARG A 420 -5.96 14.39 5.33
N GLY A 421 -6.47 14.99 6.40
CA GLY A 421 -6.97 16.37 6.41
C GLY A 421 -5.89 17.38 6.00
N SER A 422 -4.67 17.26 6.53
CA SER A 422 -3.53 18.09 6.10
C SER A 422 -3.23 17.97 4.60
N CYS A 423 -3.26 16.74 4.08
CA CYS A 423 -3.08 16.50 2.64
C CYS A 423 -4.17 17.19 1.82
N ALA A 424 -5.43 17.01 2.22
CA ALA A 424 -6.58 17.68 1.59
C ALA A 424 -6.43 19.21 1.60
N ALA A 425 -6.08 19.79 2.75
CA ALA A 425 -5.88 21.21 2.90
C ALA A 425 -4.74 21.72 2.01
N SER A 426 -3.61 21.02 1.93
CA SER A 426 -2.50 21.38 1.05
C SER A 426 -2.87 21.31 -0.44
N LEU A 427 -3.72 20.35 -0.85
CA LEU A 427 -4.26 20.26 -2.21
C LEU A 427 -5.17 21.44 -2.53
N LEU A 428 -6.00 21.87 -1.59
CA LEU A 428 -6.83 23.08 -1.75
C LEU A 428 -5.94 24.33 -1.84
N LEU A 429 -4.99 24.53 -0.93
CA LEU A 429 -4.06 25.67 -0.98
C LEU A 429 -3.33 25.76 -2.32
N ARG A 430 -2.80 24.64 -2.80
CA ARG A 430 -2.14 24.53 -4.11
C ARG A 430 -3.05 24.91 -5.28
N ASN A 431 -4.37 24.73 -5.16
CA ASN A 431 -5.36 25.08 -6.18
C ASN A 431 -5.97 26.49 -5.99
N GLY A 432 -5.30 27.34 -5.22
CA GLY A 432 -5.63 28.76 -5.07
C GLY A 432 -6.76 29.04 -4.09
N TYR A 433 -7.04 28.13 -3.16
CA TYR A 433 -7.86 28.41 -1.99
C TYR A 433 -6.99 29.13 -0.95
N SER A 434 -7.49 30.23 -0.38
CA SER A 434 -6.70 31.07 0.54
C SER A 434 -7.12 30.96 1.99
N LYS A 435 -8.30 30.40 2.28
CA LYS A 435 -8.85 30.24 3.63
C LYS A 435 -9.08 28.75 3.90
N VAL A 436 -8.01 28.04 4.23
CA VAL A 436 -8.05 26.59 4.45
C VAL A 436 -7.37 26.26 5.76
N ALA A 437 -8.08 25.51 6.60
CA ALA A 437 -7.59 25.00 7.86
C ALA A 437 -7.75 23.48 7.94
N ASN A 438 -6.89 22.85 8.74
CA ASN A 438 -7.01 21.45 9.10
C ASN A 438 -7.42 21.30 10.58
N LEU A 439 -8.34 20.38 10.87
CA LEU A 439 -8.75 20.07 12.24
C LEU A 439 -7.66 19.27 12.96
N HIS A 440 -7.07 19.88 13.98
CA HIS A 440 -6.03 19.26 14.80
C HIS A 440 -6.55 18.01 15.51
N GLY A 441 -5.86 16.88 15.33
CA GLY A 441 -6.26 15.58 15.88
C GLY A 441 -7.50 14.94 15.22
N GLY A 442 -8.07 15.58 14.19
CA GLY A 442 -9.17 15.06 13.39
C GLY A 442 -10.45 14.74 14.18
N TYR A 443 -11.21 13.76 13.70
CA TYR A 443 -12.47 13.31 14.29
C TYR A 443 -12.28 12.73 15.69
N ALA A 444 -11.14 12.08 15.97
CA ALA A 444 -10.83 11.57 17.30
C ALA A 444 -10.81 12.70 18.35
N ALA A 445 -10.12 13.80 18.05
CA ALA A 445 -10.09 14.97 18.93
C ALA A 445 -11.47 15.64 19.07
N TRP A 446 -12.25 15.68 17.99
CA TRP A 446 -13.64 16.17 18.02
C TRP A 446 -14.51 15.35 18.98
N GLN A 447 -14.47 14.03 18.89
CA GLN A 447 -15.23 13.14 19.76
C GLN A 447 -14.82 13.28 21.23
N SER A 448 -13.51 13.32 21.51
CA SER A 448 -13.01 13.53 22.88
C SER A 448 -13.48 14.88 23.45
N TYR A 449 -13.46 15.93 22.64
CA TYR A 449 -13.94 17.26 23.06
C TYR A 449 -15.43 17.25 23.41
N LEU A 450 -16.28 16.63 22.58
CA LEU A 450 -17.72 16.50 22.86
C LEU A 450 -17.96 15.74 24.17
N GLN A 451 -17.29 14.60 24.38
CA GLN A 451 -17.42 13.82 25.61
C GLN A 451 -17.00 14.59 26.85
N SER A 452 -15.94 15.41 26.76
CA SER A 452 -15.48 16.24 27.87
C SER A 452 -16.39 17.44 28.16
N SER A 453 -17.12 17.94 27.16
CA SER A 453 -18.01 19.11 27.30
C SER A 453 -19.43 18.73 27.74
N SER A 454 -19.78 17.44 27.71
CA SER A 454 -21.07 16.90 28.18
C SER A 454 -21.05 16.43 29.64
N ARG A 455 -19.87 16.47 30.28
CA ARG A 455 -19.69 16.30 31.73
C ARG A 455 -19.61 17.67 32.38
#